data_AF-A0A3M5UNW3-F1
#
_entry.id   AF-A0A3M5UNW3-F1
#
_cell.length_a   1.000
_cell.length_b   1.000
_cell.length_c   1.000
_cell.angle_alpha   90.00
_cell.angle_beta   90.00
_cell.angle_gamma   90.00
#
_symmetry.space_group_name_H-M   'P 1'
#
loop_
_entity.id
_entity.type
_entity.pdbx_description
1 polymer ?
#
loop_
_entity_poly.entity_id
_entity_poly.type
_entity_poly.pdbx_seq_one_letter_code
_entity_poly.pdbx_strand_id
1 'polypeptide(L)' 'MNDASIRSQNIVDKQFYDPLGRPTITITAKGWMRRQTYRVWYTISEDENDTAEEVLAARKAADHG' A
#
# COMPACT_ATOMS: atom_id res chain seq x y z
N MET A 1 -17.81 -0.32 19.82
CA MET A 1 -16.87 -0.35 18.68
C MET A 1 -16.17 0.99 18.61
N ASN A 2 -14.84 1.02 18.66
CA ASN A 2 -14.05 2.26 18.57
C ASN A 2 -13.00 2.10 17.46
N ASP A 3 -12.69 3.16 16.72
CA ASP A 3 -11.76 3.19 15.58
C ASP A 3 -10.39 2.59 15.93
N ALA A 4 -9.87 2.90 17.12
CA ALA A 4 -8.59 2.35 17.59
C ALA A 4 -8.61 0.80 17.68
N SER A 5 -9.71 0.22 18.16
CA SER A 5 -9.87 -1.24 18.24
C SER A 5 -9.93 -1.85 16.84
N ILE A 6 -10.66 -1.21 15.92
CA ILE A 6 -10.84 -1.65 14.54
C ILE A 6 -9.51 -1.64 13.77
N ARG A 7 -8.70 -0.58 13.92
CA ARG A 7 -7.38 -0.49 13.27
C ARG A 7 -6.39 -1.54 13.73
N SER A 8 -6.50 -1.99 14.98
CA SER A 8 -5.61 -3.00 15.56
C SER A 8 -6.02 -4.44 15.27
N GLN A 9 -7.31 -4.70 15.01
CA GLN A 9 -7.86 -6.06 14.98
C GLN A 9 -8.43 -6.49 13.63
N ASN A 10 -8.68 -5.57 12.69
CA ASN A 10 -9.30 -5.94 11.42
C ASN A 10 -8.29 -6.19 10.29
N ILE A 11 -8.63 -7.19 9.47
CA ILE A 11 -8.07 -7.48 8.15
C ILE A 11 -8.60 -6.40 7.20
N VAL A 12 -7.94 -5.24 7.18
CA VAL A 12 -8.31 -4.10 6.33
C VAL A 12 -7.18 -3.68 5.42
N ASP A 13 -7.56 -3.25 4.22
CA ASP A 13 -6.65 -2.57 3.31
C ASP A 13 -6.50 -1.10 3.72
N LYS A 14 -5.29 -0.58 3.58
CA LYS A 14 -4.97 0.84 3.78
C LYS A 14 -4.80 1.52 2.43
N GLN A 15 -5.68 2.47 2.14
CA GLN A 15 -5.64 3.25 0.91
C GLN A 15 -5.01 4.63 1.16
N PHE A 16 -4.03 4.99 0.35
CA PHE A 16 -3.40 6.30 0.33
C PHE A 16 -3.81 7.07 -0.92
N TYR A 17 -3.89 8.39 -0.78
CA TYR A 17 -4.36 9.31 -1.82
C TYR A 17 -3.36 10.45 -2.03
N ASP A 18 -3.30 10.96 -3.26
CA ASP A 18 -2.60 12.20 -3.56
C ASP A 18 -3.44 13.44 -3.19
N PRO A 19 -2.88 14.67 -3.28
CA PRO A 19 -3.62 15.90 -2.99
C PRO A 19 -4.86 16.15 -3.85
N LEU A 20 -4.97 15.48 -5.00
CA LEU A 20 -6.16 15.53 -5.87
C LEU A 20 -7.22 14.50 -5.46
N GLY A 21 -6.97 13.71 -4.41
CA GLY A 21 -7.88 12.69 -3.91
C GLY A 21 -7.87 11.41 -4.73
N ARG A 22 -6.85 11.18 -5.57
CA ARG A 22 -6.73 9.96 -6.38
C ARG A 22 -5.95 8.88 -5.62
N PRO A 23 -6.37 7.60 -5.70
CA PRO A 23 -5.67 6.52 -5.01
C PRO A 23 -4.30 6.27 -5.63
N THR A 24 -3.24 6.26 -4.83
CA THR A 24 -1.86 6.06 -5.31
C THR A 24 -1.21 4.79 -4.79
N ILE A 25 -1.49 4.42 -3.54
CA ILE A 25 -0.92 3.23 -2.91
C ILE A 25 -2.01 2.51 -2.13
N THR A 26 -2.10 1.19 -2.30
CA THR A 26 -2.96 0.33 -1.49
C THR A 26 -2.08 -0.68 -0.79
N ILE A 27 -2.09 -0.71 0.53
CA ILE A 27 -1.48 -1.79 1.31
C ILE A 27 -2.59 -2.76 1.67
N THR A 28 -2.55 -3.95 1.11
CA THR A 28 -3.54 -4.99 1.37
C THR A 28 -3.46 -5.45 2.83
N ALA A 29 -4.54 -6.03 3.35
CA ALA A 29 -4.57 -6.59 4.69
C ALA A 29 -3.53 -7.71 4.89
N LYS A 30 -3.11 -8.36 3.79
CA LYS A 30 -2.03 -9.36 3.77
C LYS A 30 -0.63 -8.71 3.74
N GLY A 31 -0.55 -7.39 3.71
CA GLY A 31 0.68 -6.60 3.76
C GLY A 31 1.42 -6.48 2.43
N TRP A 32 0.76 -6.76 1.29
CA TRP A 32 1.29 -6.50 -0.05
C TRP A 32 0.90 -5.11 -0.54
N MET A 33 1.61 -4.59 -1.53
CA MET A 33 1.38 -3.25 -2.06
C MET A 33 0.78 -3.31 -3.47
N ARG A 34 -0.10 -2.37 -3.79
CA ARG A 34 -0.44 -1.99 -5.15
C ARG A 34 -0.10 -0.52 -5.33
N ARG A 35 0.30 -0.12 -6.53
CA ARG A 35 0.69 1.27 -6.83
C ARG A 35 0.04 1.75 -8.12
N GLN A 36 -0.44 2.99 -8.08
CA GLN A 36 -0.98 3.74 -9.19
C GLN A 36 -0.15 5.02 -9.33
N THR A 37 0.55 5.16 -10.45
CA THR A 37 1.33 6.37 -10.74
C THR A 37 0.70 7.10 -11.91
N TYR A 38 0.11 8.27 -11.63
CA TYR A 38 -0.47 9.12 -12.65
C TYR A 38 0.60 10.02 -13.27
N ARG A 39 0.87 9.83 -14.56
CA ARG A 39 1.67 10.75 -15.38
C ARG A 39 0.74 11.61 -16.24
N VAL A 40 1.31 12.64 -16.86
CA VAL A 40 0.54 13.58 -17.69
C VAL A 40 -0.15 12.88 -18.86
N TRP A 41 0.50 11.87 -19.44
CA TRP A 41 0.08 11.23 -20.69
C TRP A 41 -0.34 9.77 -20.54
N TYR A 42 -0.09 9.16 -19.37
CA TYR A 42 -0.38 7.76 -19.11
C TYR A 42 -0.44 7.48 -17.61
N THR A 43 -0.98 6.31 -17.25
CA THR A 43 -0.98 5.80 -15.88
C THR A 43 -0.17 4.52 -15.84
N ILE A 44 0.58 4.33 -14.77
CA ILE A 44 1.27 3.08 -14.46
C ILE A 44 0.46 2.38 -13.36
N SER A 45 0.08 1.15 -13.63
CA SER A 45 -0.59 0.26 -12.67
C SER A 45 0.35 -0.87 -12.32
N GLU A 46 0.71 -0.97 -11.05
CA GLU A 46 1.57 -2.03 -10.52
C GLU A 46 0.76 -2.83 -9.49
N ASP A 47 0.67 -4.15 -9.68
CA ASP A 47 -0.05 -5.05 -8.79
C ASP A 47 0.85 -5.58 -7.64
N GLU A 48 0.33 -6.52 -6.84
CA GLU A 48 1.10 -7.11 -5.75
C GLU A 48 2.37 -7.84 -6.17
N ASN A 49 2.40 -8.44 -7.36
CA ASN A 49 3.56 -9.17 -7.86
C ASN A 49 4.62 -8.20 -8.38
N ASP A 50 4.19 -7.14 -9.08
CA ASP A 50 5.10 -6.10 -9.58
C ASP A 50 5.88 -5.42 -8.45
N THR A 51 5.24 -5.25 -7.28
CA THR A 51 5.83 -4.58 -6.12
C THR A 51 6.38 -5.52 -5.04
N ALA A 52 6.30 -6.84 -5.25
CA ALA A 52 6.65 -7.84 -4.23
C ALA A 52 8.08 -7.72 -3.73
N GLU A 53 9.05 -7.54 -4.65
CA GLU A 53 10.47 -7.41 -4.30
C GLU A 53 10.73 -6.18 -3.41
N GLU A 54 10.06 -5.05 -3.69
CA GLU A 54 10.18 -3.83 -2.88
C GLU A 54 9.63 -4.06 -1.46
N VAL A 55 8.48 -4.72 -1.36
CA VAL A 55 7.85 -5.06 -0.07
C VAL A 55 8.75 -6.00 0.74
N LEU A 56 9.35 -7.01 0.10
CA LEU A 56 10.27 -7.94 0.75
C LEU A 56 11.54 -7.24 1.23
N ALA A 57 12.12 -6.37 0.41
CA ALA A 57 13.29 -5.57 0.78
C ALA A 57 12.99 -4.65 1.98
N ALA A 58 11.83 -3.98 1.99
CA ALA A 58 11.41 -3.11 3.08
C ALA A 58 11.20 -3.89 4.41
N ARG A 59 10.59 -5.07 4.35
CA ARG A 59 10.44 -5.95 5.52
C ARG A 59 11.79 -6.38 6.09
N LYS A 60 12.70 -6.82 5.21
CA LYS A 60 14.05 -7.22 5.61
C LYS A 60 14.82 -6.07 6.26
N ALA A 61 14.67 -4.84 5.76
CA ALA A 61 15.28 -3.66 6.36
C ALA A 61 14.72 -3.36 7.76
N ALA A 62 13.42 -3.56 7.98
CA ALA A 62 12.78 -3.37 9.27
C ALA A 62 13.21 -4.40 10.33
N ASP A 63 13.57 -5.62 9.91
CA ASP A 63 14.05 -6.68 10.83
C ASP A 63 15.51 -6.47 11.29
N HIS A 64 16.27 -5.59 10.61
CA HIS A 64 17.68 -5.32 10.90
C HIS A 64 17.95 -3.98 11.61
N GLY A 65 16.90 -3.19 11.92
CA GLY A 65 16.99 -1.92 12.63
C GLY A 65 16.45 -2.00 14.05
#